data_AF-A1CW83-F1
#
_entry.id   AF-A1CW83-F1
#
_cell.length_a   1.000
_cell.length_b   1.000
_cell.length_c   1.000
_cell.angle_alpha   90.00
_cell.angle_beta   90.00
_cell.angle_gamma   90.00
#
_symmetry.space_group_name_H-M   'P 1'
#
loop_
_entity.id
_entity.type
_entity.pdbx_description
1 polymer ?
#
loop_
_entity_poly.entity_id
_entity_poly.type
_entity_poly.pdbx_seq_one_letter_code
_entity_poly.pdbx_strand_id
1 'polypeptide(L)'
;MVDLGLHQDPPLEELSTPDRLDIRRIVYHCVYCLDRGVSTALERTLSFSDGSVNVALPSVTTAPGFALADASDVFLHSAQPAWHIVKIRQILSTAYHNKYEYENEASLPNAISTWTLCYKAQEWLENAPQNTAGPFTILYTLESLYTTVIILSPMHRFIGTSDYSKVLLFEHCMDYIRKLHQILETPSLVPLMTYLDIQRAYQVSSWFLDLLDRHSELVLNRSVPPLPNIAFETPEPPVIDNKDRANCHARASVCLDYTQDLLQYCLRKWGIATLLDTFQTISASARKRLMQSPAIYIPGAGPYVTGPPLHPSAGGGYPGYHHGHYGL
;
A
#
# COMPACT_ATOMS: atom_id res chain seq x y z
N MET A 1 -20.81 8.13 -15.55
CA MET A 1 -20.36 9.16 -14.58
C MET A 1 -20.14 10.50 -15.28
N VAL A 2 -19.28 10.55 -16.31
CA VAL A 2 -19.10 11.74 -17.16
C VAL A 2 -20.42 12.12 -17.87
N ASP A 3 -21.11 11.14 -18.45
CA ASP A 3 -22.38 11.35 -19.16
C ASP A 3 -23.51 11.91 -18.28
N LEU A 4 -23.46 11.64 -16.96
CA LEU A 4 -24.42 12.14 -15.97
C LEU A 4 -24.01 13.51 -15.40
N GLY A 5 -22.90 14.08 -15.88
CA GLY A 5 -22.34 15.34 -15.41
C GLY A 5 -21.80 15.30 -13.98
N LEU A 6 -21.67 14.13 -13.35
CA LEU A 6 -21.35 14.03 -11.90
C LEU A 6 -19.98 14.60 -11.52
N HIS A 7 -19.12 14.78 -12.52
CA HIS A 7 -17.78 15.36 -12.43
C HIS A 7 -17.79 16.89 -12.36
N GLN A 8 -18.97 17.51 -12.39
CA GLN A 8 -19.18 18.95 -12.27
C GLN A 8 -20.27 19.22 -11.22
N ASP A 9 -19.99 20.14 -10.30
CA ASP A 9 -21.01 20.77 -9.49
C ASP A 9 -21.94 21.60 -10.41
N PRO A 10 -23.27 21.52 -10.22
CA PRO A 10 -24.22 22.27 -11.02
C PRO A 10 -24.04 23.79 -10.84
N PRO A 11 -24.38 24.61 -11.84
CA PRO A 11 -24.40 26.06 -11.72
C PRO A 11 -25.26 26.51 -10.52
N LEU A 12 -24.92 27.66 -9.91
CA LEU A 12 -25.66 28.19 -8.75
C LEU A 12 -27.13 28.48 -9.08
N GLU A 13 -27.44 28.71 -10.35
CA GLU A 13 -28.78 28.97 -10.88
C GLU A 13 -29.64 27.70 -10.94
N GLU A 14 -29.02 26.51 -10.99
CA GLU A 14 -29.72 25.23 -10.88
C GLU A 14 -30.02 24.96 -9.40
N LEU A 15 -31.23 25.33 -8.97
CA LEU A 15 -31.75 25.12 -7.62
C LEU A 15 -31.77 23.62 -7.23
N SER A 16 -30.64 23.13 -6.72
CA SER A 16 -30.54 21.86 -6.02
C SER A 16 -30.67 22.10 -4.52
N THR A 17 -31.49 21.31 -3.84
CA THR A 17 -31.49 21.34 -2.37
C THR A 17 -30.10 20.93 -1.86
N PRO A 18 -29.59 21.51 -0.75
CA PRO A 18 -28.27 21.18 -0.21
C PRO A 18 -28.04 19.67 -0.04
N ASP A 19 -29.04 18.95 0.46
CA ASP A 19 -28.97 17.49 0.64
C ASP A 19 -28.78 16.73 -0.67
N ARG A 20 -29.43 17.17 -1.75
CA ARG A 20 -29.31 16.53 -3.08
C ARG A 20 -27.95 16.80 -3.69
N LEU A 21 -27.41 18.00 -3.47
CA LEU A 21 -26.06 18.35 -3.91
C LEU A 21 -25.01 17.53 -3.17
N ASP A 22 -25.15 17.35 -1.85
CA ASP A 22 -24.22 16.55 -1.07
C ASP A 22 -24.27 15.06 -1.44
N ILE A 23 -25.46 14.46 -1.65
CA ILE A 23 -25.56 13.09 -2.18
C ILE A 23 -24.83 12.97 -3.53
N ARG A 24 -25.03 13.93 -4.44
CA ARG A 24 -24.37 13.94 -5.74
C ARG A 24 -22.85 13.92 -5.58
N ARG A 25 -22.30 14.77 -4.70
CA ARG A 25 -20.86 14.85 -4.41
C ARG A 25 -20.35 13.57 -3.76
N ILE A 26 -21.10 12.97 -2.82
CA ILE A 26 -20.77 11.68 -2.19
C ILE A 26 -20.62 10.60 -3.27
N VAL A 27 -21.63 10.46 -4.14
CA VAL A 27 -21.62 9.46 -5.22
C VAL A 27 -20.42 9.69 -6.15
N TYR A 28 -20.15 10.94 -6.53
CA TYR A 28 -18.99 11.28 -7.33
C TYR A 28 -17.68 10.81 -6.66
N HIS A 29 -17.43 11.19 -5.41
CA HIS A 29 -16.18 10.85 -4.71
C HIS A 29 -16.03 9.36 -4.46
N CYS A 30 -17.11 8.61 -4.25
CA CYS A 30 -17.07 7.14 -4.19
C CYS A 30 -16.60 6.54 -5.52
N VAL A 31 -17.18 6.99 -6.65
CA VAL A 31 -16.81 6.52 -8.00
C VAL A 31 -15.38 6.93 -8.33
N TYR A 32 -14.98 8.16 -7.98
CA TYR A 32 -13.61 8.64 -8.12
C TYR A 32 -12.61 7.74 -7.39
N CYS A 33 -12.85 7.46 -6.11
CA CYS A 33 -11.97 6.62 -5.31
C CYS A 33 -11.88 5.18 -5.85
N LEU A 34 -13.00 4.65 -6.35
CA LEU A 34 -13.05 3.32 -6.96
C LEU A 34 -12.26 3.28 -8.27
N ASP A 35 -12.45 4.26 -9.16
CA ASP A 35 -11.70 4.35 -10.41
C ASP A 35 -10.20 4.46 -10.15
N ARG A 36 -9.75 5.40 -9.31
CA ARG A 36 -8.33 5.54 -8.97
C ARG A 36 -7.78 4.27 -8.31
N GLY A 37 -8.54 3.66 -7.42
CA GLY A 37 -8.15 2.43 -6.74
C GLY A 37 -7.96 1.24 -7.69
N VAL A 38 -8.95 0.97 -8.53
CA VAL A 38 -8.95 -0.16 -9.47
C VAL A 38 -7.98 0.06 -10.61
N SER A 39 -7.97 1.24 -11.22
CA SER A 39 -7.12 1.52 -12.37
C SER A 39 -5.64 1.49 -12.00
N THR A 40 -5.25 2.00 -10.83
CA THR A 40 -3.86 1.93 -10.38
C THR A 40 -3.42 0.50 -10.05
N ALA A 41 -4.27 -0.27 -9.35
CA ALA A 41 -3.95 -1.64 -8.93
C ALA A 41 -3.87 -2.64 -10.10
N LEU A 42 -4.63 -2.39 -11.17
CA LEU A 42 -4.67 -3.23 -12.37
C LEU A 42 -3.84 -2.67 -13.52
N GLU A 43 -3.09 -1.60 -13.30
CA GLU A 43 -2.30 -0.90 -14.32
C GLU A 43 -3.09 -0.50 -15.56
N ARG A 44 -4.30 0.01 -15.34
CA ARG A 44 -5.19 0.53 -16.39
C ARG A 44 -5.18 2.05 -16.41
N THR A 45 -5.56 2.63 -17.54
CA THR A 45 -5.78 4.07 -17.66
C THR A 45 -6.90 4.53 -16.73
N LEU A 46 -6.77 5.73 -16.17
CA LEU A 46 -7.85 6.37 -15.42
C LEU A 46 -9.04 6.63 -16.34
N SER A 47 -10.28 6.44 -15.87
CA SER A 47 -11.45 6.62 -16.73
C SER A 47 -11.72 8.09 -17.09
N PHE A 48 -11.12 9.04 -16.37
CA PHE A 48 -11.24 10.48 -16.60
C PHE A 48 -10.10 11.24 -15.88
N SER A 49 -9.68 12.37 -16.43
CA SER A 49 -8.59 13.20 -15.87
C SER A 49 -9.08 14.03 -14.68
N ASP A 50 -8.19 14.27 -13.70
CA ASP A 50 -8.45 15.19 -12.59
C ASP A 50 -8.73 16.62 -13.08
N GLY A 51 -8.13 17.05 -14.21
CA GLY A 51 -8.36 18.37 -14.79
C GLY A 51 -9.78 18.57 -15.34
N SER A 52 -10.53 17.49 -15.53
CA SER A 52 -11.94 17.55 -15.96
C SER A 52 -12.93 17.64 -14.79
N VAL A 53 -12.44 17.64 -13.54
CA VAL A 53 -13.28 17.55 -12.34
C VAL A 53 -13.43 18.91 -11.69
N ASN A 54 -14.67 19.26 -11.34
CA ASN A 54 -14.98 20.39 -10.46
C ASN A 54 -16.11 20.01 -9.50
N VAL A 55 -15.78 19.26 -8.44
CA VAL A 55 -16.74 18.77 -7.45
C VAL A 55 -16.18 19.02 -6.06
N ALA A 56 -16.86 19.84 -5.26
CA ALA A 56 -16.44 20.09 -3.89
C ALA A 56 -16.56 18.83 -3.01
N LEU A 57 -15.86 18.83 -1.87
CA LEU A 57 -16.10 17.80 -0.85
C LEU A 57 -17.50 17.98 -0.25
N PRO A 58 -18.22 16.89 0.08
CA PRO A 58 -19.54 16.98 0.70
C PRO A 58 -19.47 17.64 2.08
N SER A 59 -20.55 18.31 2.47
CA SER A 59 -20.66 18.88 3.82
C SER A 59 -20.71 17.76 4.86
N VAL A 60 -20.05 17.96 6.01
CA VAL A 60 -19.96 16.95 7.09
C VAL A 60 -21.32 16.66 7.74
N THR A 61 -22.28 17.58 7.58
CA THR A 61 -23.60 17.60 8.24
C THR A 61 -24.72 16.86 7.50
N THR A 62 -24.52 16.45 6.25
CA THR A 62 -25.59 16.08 5.32
C THR A 62 -25.28 14.74 4.65
N ALA A 63 -25.13 13.69 5.45
CA ALA A 63 -25.27 12.33 4.95
C ALA A 63 -26.75 11.95 5.12
N PRO A 64 -27.60 12.02 4.07
CA PRO A 64 -29.03 11.79 4.22
C PRO A 64 -29.22 10.28 4.35
N GLY A 65 -29.50 9.84 5.57
CA GLY A 65 -29.51 8.43 5.98
C GLY A 65 -28.89 8.18 7.36
N PHE A 66 -28.02 9.07 7.84
CA PHE A 66 -27.42 8.93 9.18
C PHE A 66 -28.22 9.63 10.30
N ALA A 67 -29.13 10.54 9.96
CA ALA A 67 -30.00 11.21 10.94
C ALA A 67 -31.20 10.37 11.40
N LEU A 68 -31.40 9.16 10.85
CA LEU A 68 -32.48 8.23 11.25
C LEU A 68 -31.98 7.00 12.02
N ALA A 69 -30.67 6.86 12.24
CA ALA A 69 -30.15 5.82 13.12
C ALA A 69 -30.11 6.39 14.55
N ASP A 70 -31.18 6.10 15.31
CA ASP A 70 -31.15 6.14 16.77
C ASP A 70 -29.83 5.55 17.28
N ALA A 71 -29.25 6.23 18.27
CA ALA A 71 -27.99 5.99 18.97
C ALA A 71 -27.56 4.51 18.99
N SER A 72 -26.93 4.06 17.91
CA SER A 72 -26.33 2.75 17.79
C SER A 72 -24.90 2.97 17.33
N ASP A 73 -23.93 2.58 18.17
CA ASP A 73 -22.48 2.58 17.93
C ASP A 73 -22.05 1.74 16.70
N VAL A 74 -23.01 1.25 15.92
CA VAL A 74 -22.83 0.35 14.78
C VAL A 74 -22.57 1.14 13.49
N PHE A 75 -23.01 2.40 13.40
CA PHE A 75 -22.84 3.22 12.19
C PHE A 75 -21.90 4.40 12.45
N LEU A 76 -20.89 4.57 11.59
CA LEU A 76 -19.95 5.69 11.68
C LEU A 76 -20.70 7.02 11.58
N HIS A 77 -20.79 7.75 12.69
CA HIS A 77 -21.49 9.04 12.79
C HIS A 77 -20.79 10.19 12.04
N SER A 78 -19.65 9.94 11.41
CA SER A 78 -18.87 10.96 10.68
C SER A 78 -18.36 10.42 9.35
N ALA A 79 -18.58 11.20 8.30
CA ALA A 79 -18.01 10.95 6.97
C ALA A 79 -16.56 11.47 6.84
N GLN A 80 -16.05 12.19 7.85
CA GLN A 80 -14.69 12.75 7.85
C GLN A 80 -13.60 11.71 7.54
N PRO A 81 -13.64 10.46 8.05
CA PRO A 81 -12.66 9.43 7.69
C PRO A 81 -12.68 9.07 6.20
N ALA A 82 -13.87 8.99 5.61
CA ALA A 82 -14.03 8.73 4.18
C ALA A 82 -13.50 9.90 3.33
N TRP A 83 -13.76 11.14 3.74
CA TRP A 83 -13.23 12.33 3.05
C TRP A 83 -11.71 12.45 3.16
N HIS A 84 -11.13 11.93 4.24
CA HIS A 84 -9.69 11.83 4.34
C HIS A 84 -9.12 10.88 3.28
N ILE A 85 -9.75 9.72 3.02
CA ILE A 85 -9.34 8.80 1.94
C ILE A 85 -9.38 9.46 0.55
N VAL A 86 -10.35 10.33 0.28
CA VAL A 86 -10.44 11.05 -1.00
C VAL A 86 -9.14 11.85 -1.27
N LYS A 87 -8.56 12.45 -0.24
CA LYS A 87 -7.34 13.28 -0.39
C LYS A 87 -6.12 12.45 -0.82
N ILE A 88 -5.89 11.28 -0.22
CA ILE A 88 -4.79 10.40 -0.67
C ILE A 88 -5.04 9.84 -2.07
N ARG A 89 -6.32 9.64 -2.46
CA ARG A 89 -6.67 9.24 -3.82
C ARG A 89 -6.30 10.30 -4.86
N GLN A 90 -6.39 11.58 -4.52
CA GLN A 90 -5.94 12.67 -5.41
C GLN A 90 -4.41 12.69 -5.56
N ILE A 91 -3.67 12.43 -4.46
CA ILE A 91 -2.20 12.29 -4.51
C ILE A 91 -1.82 11.09 -5.38
N LEU A 92 -2.46 9.93 -5.16
CA LEU A 92 -2.29 8.72 -5.95
C LEU A 92 -2.59 8.97 -7.44
N SER A 93 -3.68 9.67 -7.74
CA SER A 93 -4.08 10.04 -9.11
C SER A 93 -3.01 10.89 -9.79
N THR A 94 -2.51 11.92 -9.10
CA THR A 94 -1.42 12.77 -9.62
C THR A 94 -0.15 11.95 -9.89
N ALA A 95 0.26 11.11 -8.95
CA ALA A 95 1.42 10.25 -9.10
C ALA A 95 1.27 9.30 -10.30
N TYR A 96 0.10 8.66 -10.40
CA TYR A 96 -0.24 7.73 -11.47
C TYR A 96 -0.49 8.42 -12.81
N HIS A 97 -0.72 9.73 -12.84
CA HIS A 97 -0.81 10.49 -14.08
C HIS A 97 0.58 10.92 -14.57
N ASN A 98 1.41 11.47 -13.68
CA ASN A 98 2.82 11.79 -13.94
C ASN A 98 3.58 10.58 -14.51
N LYS A 99 3.21 9.39 -14.03
CA LYS A 99 3.62 8.08 -14.53
C LYS A 99 3.50 7.97 -16.06
N TYR A 100 2.35 8.28 -16.67
CA TYR A 100 2.12 8.10 -18.12
C TYR A 100 2.42 9.33 -18.97
N GLU A 101 2.40 10.55 -18.39
CA GLU A 101 2.70 11.76 -19.16
C GLU A 101 4.20 11.99 -19.44
N TYR A 102 5.08 11.27 -18.74
CA TYR A 102 6.54 11.35 -18.94
C TYR A 102 7.01 10.85 -20.32
N GLU A 103 6.14 10.23 -21.13
CA GLU A 103 6.47 9.80 -22.51
C GLU A 103 6.70 10.98 -23.48
N ASN A 104 6.32 12.21 -23.12
CA ASN A 104 6.61 13.44 -23.88
C ASN A 104 7.66 14.30 -23.14
N GLU A 105 8.91 13.81 -23.03
CA GLU A 105 10.03 14.39 -22.25
C GLU A 105 10.42 15.87 -22.56
N ALA A 106 9.77 16.55 -23.51
CA ALA A 106 10.12 17.90 -23.93
C ALA A 106 9.20 19.02 -23.41
N SER A 107 8.09 18.74 -22.71
CA SER A 107 6.98 19.72 -22.66
C SER A 107 6.25 19.99 -21.34
N LEU A 108 6.79 19.71 -20.14
CA LEU A 108 6.12 20.20 -18.91
C LEU A 108 7.05 20.91 -17.90
N PRO A 109 6.99 22.26 -17.81
CA PRO A 109 7.65 23.04 -16.78
C PRO A 109 7.17 22.80 -15.33
N ASN A 110 6.07 22.06 -15.12
CA ASN A 110 5.30 22.07 -13.86
C ASN A 110 5.02 20.67 -13.25
N ALA A 111 5.71 19.60 -13.67
CA ALA A 111 5.52 18.29 -13.06
C ALA A 111 5.91 18.32 -11.57
N ILE A 112 4.99 17.91 -10.69
CA ILE A 112 5.27 17.85 -9.25
C ILE A 112 6.35 16.79 -9.01
N SER A 113 7.41 17.16 -8.30
CA SER A 113 8.52 16.26 -8.01
C SER A 113 8.05 15.03 -7.20
N THR A 114 8.75 13.90 -7.38
CA THR A 114 8.54 12.68 -6.60
C THR A 114 8.59 12.94 -5.09
N TRP A 115 9.55 13.74 -4.63
CA TRP A 115 9.71 14.03 -3.19
C TRP A 115 8.60 14.91 -2.64
N THR A 116 8.10 15.87 -3.42
CA THR A 116 6.92 16.64 -3.06
C THR A 116 5.68 15.74 -2.92
N LEU A 117 5.51 14.74 -3.79
CA LEU A 117 4.41 13.78 -3.67
C LEU A 117 4.57 12.86 -2.45
N CYS A 118 5.78 12.37 -2.18
CA CYS A 118 6.06 11.60 -0.96
C CYS A 118 5.75 12.41 0.29
N TYR A 119 6.20 13.67 0.35
CA TYR A 119 5.91 14.57 1.46
C TYR A 119 4.41 14.76 1.66
N LYS A 120 3.65 15.01 0.58
CA LYS A 120 2.18 15.12 0.66
C LYS A 120 1.51 13.84 1.17
N ALA A 121 1.99 12.66 0.77
CA ALA A 121 1.44 11.38 1.24
C ALA A 121 1.74 11.12 2.73
N GLN A 122 2.90 11.58 3.21
CA GLN A 122 3.27 11.55 4.62
C GLN A 122 2.46 12.56 5.43
N GLU A 123 2.42 13.81 5.00
CA GLU A 123 1.62 14.87 5.62
C GLU A 123 0.14 14.47 5.71
N TRP A 124 -0.39 13.82 4.68
CA TRP A 124 -1.73 13.27 4.71
C TRP A 124 -1.93 12.29 5.86
N LEU A 125 -1.02 11.33 6.04
CA LEU A 125 -1.10 10.33 7.11
C LEU A 125 -0.97 10.97 8.50
N GLU A 126 -0.08 11.94 8.65
CA GLU A 126 0.11 12.69 9.91
C GLU A 126 -1.14 13.49 10.31
N ASN A 127 -1.89 13.98 9.32
CA ASN A 127 -3.14 14.71 9.51
C ASN A 127 -4.38 13.79 9.54
N ALA A 128 -4.21 12.49 9.78
CA ALA A 128 -5.32 11.56 9.92
C ALA A 128 -6.24 11.94 11.10
N PRO A 129 -7.58 11.80 10.96
CA PRO A 129 -8.50 12.12 12.04
C PRO A 129 -8.24 11.27 13.30
N GLN A 130 -7.92 11.93 14.42
CA GLN A 130 -7.48 11.26 15.66
C GLN A 130 -8.58 10.45 16.38
N ASN A 131 -9.86 10.70 16.08
CA ASN A 131 -11.00 10.00 16.67
C ASN A 131 -11.43 8.75 15.88
N THR A 132 -10.54 8.18 15.07
CA THR A 132 -10.89 7.02 14.23
C THR A 132 -10.61 5.70 14.96
N ALA A 133 -11.56 4.77 14.89
CA ALA A 133 -11.41 3.43 15.46
C ALA A 133 -10.19 2.70 14.86
N GLY A 134 -9.60 1.76 15.61
CA GLY A 134 -8.39 1.03 15.24
C GLY A 134 -8.27 0.53 13.77
N PRO A 135 -9.36 0.04 13.14
CA PRO A 135 -9.32 -0.34 11.72
C PRO A 135 -8.84 0.76 10.75
N PHE A 136 -9.23 2.03 10.98
CA PHE A 136 -8.86 3.13 10.09
C PHE A 136 -7.37 3.47 10.15
N THR A 137 -6.72 3.31 11.30
CA THR A 137 -5.26 3.50 11.42
C THR A 137 -4.51 2.58 10.47
N ILE A 138 -4.92 1.30 10.40
CA ILE A 138 -4.29 0.32 9.51
C ILE A 138 -4.60 0.65 8.05
N LEU A 139 -5.86 1.01 7.73
CA LEU A 139 -6.25 1.41 6.39
C LEU A 139 -5.46 2.63 5.91
N TYR A 140 -5.35 3.69 6.72
CA TYR A 140 -4.57 4.87 6.33
C TYR A 140 -3.09 4.55 6.13
N THR A 141 -2.51 3.72 7.00
CA THR A 141 -1.12 3.27 6.82
C THR A 141 -0.95 2.55 5.48
N LEU A 142 -1.85 1.63 5.15
CA LEU A 142 -1.81 0.90 3.87
C LEU A 142 -1.98 1.82 2.67
N GLU A 143 -2.87 2.81 2.75
CA GLU A 143 -3.10 3.75 1.66
C GLU A 143 -1.92 4.69 1.43
N SER A 144 -1.28 5.17 2.50
CA SER A 144 -0.06 5.96 2.42
C SER A 144 1.10 5.15 1.84
N LEU A 145 1.31 3.91 2.32
CA LEU A 145 2.35 3.01 1.84
C LEU A 145 2.17 2.68 0.35
N TYR A 146 0.96 2.26 -0.06
CA TYR A 146 0.67 1.95 -1.45
C TYR A 146 0.86 3.18 -2.36
N THR A 147 0.37 4.35 -1.93
CA THR A 147 0.55 5.59 -2.69
C THR A 147 2.03 5.95 -2.85
N THR A 148 2.83 5.78 -1.80
CA THR A 148 4.29 6.00 -1.84
C THR A 148 4.98 5.03 -2.78
N VAL A 149 4.58 3.75 -2.78
CA VAL A 149 5.06 2.76 -3.76
C VAL A 149 4.76 3.22 -5.18
N ILE A 150 3.53 3.68 -5.46
CA ILE A 150 3.15 4.17 -6.80
C ILE A 150 3.95 5.42 -7.21
N ILE A 151 4.19 6.35 -6.28
CA ILE A 151 5.02 7.55 -6.51
C ILE A 151 6.46 7.17 -6.91
N LEU A 152 7.03 6.14 -6.27
CA LEU A 152 8.41 5.72 -6.47
C LEU A 152 8.58 4.72 -7.62
N SER A 153 7.50 4.08 -8.07
CA SER A 153 7.55 3.02 -9.08
C SER A 153 7.88 3.58 -10.48
N PRO A 154 8.93 3.07 -11.15
CA PRO A 154 9.35 3.58 -12.44
C PRO A 154 8.45 3.09 -13.58
N MET A 155 8.37 3.84 -14.67
CA MET A 155 7.74 3.35 -15.92
C MET A 155 8.64 2.46 -16.73
N HIS A 156 9.85 2.93 -16.96
CA HIS A 156 10.79 2.25 -17.84
C HIS A 156 11.97 1.77 -17.02
N ARG A 157 11.84 0.56 -16.47
CA ARG A 157 12.97 -0.28 -16.00
C ARG A 157 14.04 0.46 -15.18
N PHE A 158 13.62 1.39 -14.30
CA PHE A 158 14.49 2.20 -13.43
C PHE A 158 15.55 3.07 -14.13
N ILE A 159 15.40 3.34 -15.44
CA ILE A 159 16.35 4.21 -16.16
C ILE A 159 16.28 5.62 -15.57
N GLY A 160 17.43 6.19 -15.22
CA GLY A 160 17.53 7.52 -14.60
C GLY A 160 17.06 7.60 -13.14
N THR A 161 16.58 6.51 -12.54
CA THR A 161 16.15 6.49 -11.13
C THR A 161 17.34 6.40 -10.19
N SER A 162 17.41 7.28 -9.18
CA SER A 162 18.49 7.27 -8.19
C SER A 162 18.52 5.97 -7.38
N ASP A 163 19.70 5.55 -6.93
CA ASP A 163 19.84 4.36 -6.09
C ASP A 163 19.09 4.49 -4.76
N TYR A 164 19.03 5.70 -4.22
CA TYR A 164 18.20 6.01 -3.05
C TYR A 164 16.73 5.70 -3.29
N SER A 165 16.17 6.15 -4.43
CA SER A 165 14.77 5.87 -4.79
C SER A 165 14.50 4.38 -4.97
N LYS A 166 15.43 3.63 -5.57
CA LYS A 166 15.30 2.16 -5.73
C LYS A 166 15.26 1.45 -4.38
N VAL A 167 16.17 1.82 -3.48
CA VAL A 167 16.19 1.26 -2.11
C VAL A 167 14.95 1.66 -1.33
N LEU A 168 14.52 2.92 -1.42
CA LEU A 168 13.33 3.39 -0.74
C LEU A 168 12.06 2.66 -1.22
N LEU A 169 11.91 2.46 -2.54
CA LEU A 169 10.82 1.64 -3.10
C LEU A 169 10.87 0.21 -2.57
N PHE A 170 12.06 -0.40 -2.50
CA PHE A 170 12.25 -1.74 -1.97
C PHE A 170 11.75 -1.87 -0.53
N GLU A 171 12.12 -0.93 0.34
CA GLU A 171 11.69 -0.90 1.74
C GLU A 171 10.16 -0.73 1.84
N HIS A 172 9.58 0.22 1.12
CA HIS A 172 8.13 0.45 1.15
C HIS A 172 7.32 -0.72 0.60
N CYS A 173 7.83 -1.47 -0.38
CA CYS A 173 7.18 -2.70 -0.83
C CYS A 173 7.10 -3.72 0.31
N MET A 174 8.20 -3.93 1.04
CA MET A 174 8.21 -4.85 2.18
C MET A 174 7.29 -4.38 3.31
N ASP A 175 7.26 -3.07 3.59
CA ASP A 175 6.41 -2.50 4.62
C ASP A 175 4.93 -2.62 4.28
N TYR A 176 4.55 -2.38 3.02
CA TYR A 176 3.18 -2.57 2.54
C TYR A 176 2.73 -4.03 2.70
N ILE A 177 3.52 -4.98 2.19
CA ILE A 177 3.20 -6.41 2.26
C ILE A 177 3.09 -6.88 3.71
N ARG A 178 4.04 -6.48 4.57
CA ARG A 178 3.98 -6.78 6.01
C ARG A 178 2.74 -6.20 6.66
N LYS A 179 2.40 -4.94 6.38
CA LYS A 179 1.24 -4.29 6.97
C LYS A 179 -0.07 -4.94 6.52
N LEU A 180 -0.14 -5.38 5.27
CA LEU A 180 -1.32 -6.07 4.74
C LEU A 180 -1.44 -7.49 5.33
N HIS A 181 -0.32 -8.19 5.50
CA HIS A 181 -0.28 -9.50 6.13
C HIS A 181 -0.73 -9.45 7.60
N GLN A 182 -0.44 -8.38 8.35
CA GLN A 182 -0.99 -8.18 9.71
C GLN A 182 -2.53 -8.21 9.76
N ILE A 183 -3.22 -7.78 8.69
CA ILE A 183 -4.68 -7.92 8.60
C ILE A 183 -5.07 -9.39 8.50
N LEU A 184 -4.33 -10.19 7.74
CA LEU A 184 -4.57 -11.63 7.61
C LEU A 184 -4.35 -12.36 8.95
N GLU A 185 -3.38 -11.93 9.74
CA GLU A 185 -3.10 -12.48 11.08
C GLU A 185 -4.11 -12.04 12.15
N THR A 186 -4.93 -11.02 11.87
CA THR A 186 -5.88 -10.44 12.83
C THR A 186 -7.32 -10.73 12.39
N PRO A 187 -7.98 -11.78 12.92
CA PRO A 187 -9.29 -12.25 12.44
C PRO A 187 -10.39 -11.17 12.36
N SER A 188 -10.38 -10.21 13.28
CA SER A 188 -11.36 -9.10 13.30
C SER A 188 -11.19 -8.10 12.15
N LEU A 189 -10.02 -8.06 11.52
CA LEU A 189 -9.71 -7.14 10.41
C LEU A 189 -9.82 -7.81 9.04
N VAL A 190 -9.78 -9.14 8.97
CA VAL A 190 -9.90 -9.93 7.73
C VAL A 190 -11.09 -9.52 6.83
N PRO A 191 -12.28 -9.16 7.36
CA PRO A 191 -13.39 -8.68 6.54
C PRO A 191 -13.08 -7.41 5.74
N LEU A 192 -12.12 -6.59 6.20
CA LEU A 192 -11.69 -5.36 5.52
C LEU A 192 -10.82 -5.65 4.29
N MET A 193 -10.21 -6.83 4.22
CA MET A 193 -9.37 -7.22 3.09
C MET A 193 -10.21 -7.62 1.89
N THR A 194 -10.13 -6.79 0.85
CA THR A 194 -10.82 -6.98 -0.42
C THR A 194 -9.92 -7.64 -1.47
N TYR A 195 -10.50 -8.04 -2.60
CA TYR A 195 -9.73 -8.54 -3.73
C TYR A 195 -8.80 -7.44 -4.30
N LEU A 196 -9.19 -6.16 -4.18
CA LEU A 196 -8.37 -5.05 -4.63
C LEU A 196 -7.06 -4.98 -3.83
N ASP A 197 -7.10 -5.24 -2.53
CA ASP A 197 -5.89 -5.27 -1.69
C ASP A 197 -4.95 -6.40 -2.09
N ILE A 198 -5.49 -7.55 -2.51
CA ILE A 198 -4.69 -8.65 -3.07
C ILE A 198 -4.04 -8.27 -4.40
N GLN A 199 -4.78 -7.60 -5.29
CA GLN A 199 -4.24 -7.12 -6.56
C GLN A 199 -3.09 -6.14 -6.31
N ARG A 200 -3.25 -5.21 -5.38
CA ARG A 200 -2.17 -4.31 -4.94
C ARG A 200 -1.00 -5.08 -4.37
N ALA A 201 -1.22 -6.09 -3.52
CA ALA A 201 -0.14 -6.93 -2.99
C ALA A 201 0.65 -7.63 -4.10
N TYR A 202 -0.04 -8.20 -5.08
CA TYR A 202 0.58 -8.85 -6.24
C TYR A 202 1.41 -7.84 -7.05
N GLN A 203 0.85 -6.67 -7.33
CA GLN A 203 1.54 -5.60 -8.05
C GLN A 203 2.79 -5.11 -7.29
N VAL A 204 2.64 -4.82 -6.00
CA VAL A 204 3.74 -4.42 -5.10
C VAL A 204 4.84 -5.48 -5.06
N SER A 205 4.46 -6.76 -4.98
CA SER A 205 5.41 -7.86 -5.00
C SER A 205 6.16 -7.99 -6.33
N SER A 206 5.55 -7.56 -7.44
CA SER A 206 6.18 -7.58 -8.76
C SER A 206 7.31 -6.55 -8.84
N TRP A 207 7.11 -5.31 -8.33
CA TRP A 207 8.20 -4.33 -8.26
C TRP A 207 9.30 -4.74 -7.29
N PHE A 208 8.93 -5.33 -6.16
CA PHE A 208 9.87 -5.91 -5.20
C PHE A 208 10.77 -6.99 -5.85
N LEU A 209 10.16 -7.93 -6.57
CA LEU A 209 10.89 -8.98 -7.28
C LEU A 209 11.78 -8.41 -8.39
N ASP A 210 11.30 -7.41 -9.11
CA ASP A 210 12.06 -6.76 -10.17
C ASP A 210 13.33 -6.08 -9.66
N LEU A 211 13.21 -5.38 -8.52
CA LEU A 211 14.34 -4.81 -7.79
C LEU A 211 15.32 -5.88 -7.30
N LEU A 212 14.81 -6.99 -6.74
CA LEU A 212 15.66 -8.11 -6.34
C LEU A 212 16.39 -8.73 -7.52
N ASP A 213 15.78 -8.78 -8.70
CA ASP A 213 16.39 -9.43 -9.86
C ASP A 213 17.46 -8.56 -10.52
N ARG A 214 17.18 -7.28 -10.72
CA ARG A 214 18.06 -6.38 -11.48
C ARG A 214 19.04 -5.60 -10.61
N HIS A 215 18.73 -5.43 -9.33
CA HIS A 215 19.47 -4.56 -8.41
C HIS A 215 19.77 -5.25 -7.08
N SER A 216 19.94 -6.57 -7.07
CA SER A 216 20.16 -7.37 -5.84
C SER A 216 21.27 -6.82 -4.96
N GLU A 217 22.43 -6.47 -5.54
CA GLU A 217 23.59 -5.99 -4.78
C GLU A 217 23.31 -4.66 -4.09
N LEU A 218 22.48 -3.81 -4.71
CA LEU A 218 22.07 -2.53 -4.16
C LEU A 218 21.02 -2.70 -3.06
N VAL A 219 19.92 -3.40 -3.36
CA VAL A 219 18.78 -3.47 -2.43
C VAL A 219 19.05 -4.37 -1.23
N LEU A 220 19.97 -5.32 -1.35
CA LEU A 220 20.45 -6.18 -0.25
C LEU A 220 21.71 -5.63 0.44
N ASN A 221 22.21 -4.45 0.04
CA ASN A 221 23.32 -3.81 0.75
C ASN A 221 22.88 -3.34 2.14
N ARG A 222 23.73 -3.46 3.16
CA ARG A 222 23.45 -2.96 4.51
C ARG A 222 23.61 -1.44 4.64
N SER A 223 24.26 -0.80 3.69
CA SER A 223 24.45 0.64 3.67
C SER A 223 23.26 1.35 3.02
N VAL A 224 22.95 2.55 3.53
CA VAL A 224 22.01 3.48 2.89
C VAL A 224 22.74 4.20 1.74
N PRO A 225 22.18 4.24 0.52
CA PRO A 225 22.74 5.01 -0.58
C PRO A 225 22.82 6.50 -0.25
N PRO A 226 23.72 7.27 -0.90
CA PRO A 226 23.72 8.72 -0.75
C PRO A 226 22.39 9.31 -1.22
N LEU A 227 21.97 10.40 -0.56
CA LEU A 227 20.80 11.16 -0.99
C LEU A 227 21.01 11.67 -2.43
N PRO A 228 19.95 11.70 -3.25
CA PRO A 228 20.04 12.29 -4.58
C PRO A 228 20.32 13.79 -4.47
N ASN A 229 20.87 14.38 -5.53
CA ASN A 229 21.00 15.84 -5.60
C ASN A 229 19.62 16.45 -5.84
N ILE A 230 19.17 17.31 -4.93
CA ILE A 230 17.81 17.84 -4.89
C ILE A 230 17.86 19.36 -4.97
N ALA A 231 16.95 19.95 -5.74
CA ALA A 231 16.82 21.41 -5.81
C ALA A 231 16.39 21.97 -4.44
N PHE A 232 16.88 23.16 -4.08
CA PHE A 232 16.69 23.75 -2.75
C PHE A 232 15.21 23.87 -2.30
N GLU A 233 14.27 24.02 -3.24
CA GLU A 233 12.84 24.18 -2.95
C GLU A 233 12.07 22.84 -2.83
N THR A 234 12.73 21.71 -3.09
CA THR A 234 12.10 20.39 -3.03
C THR A 234 12.26 19.77 -1.63
N PRO A 235 11.20 19.20 -1.04
CA PRO A 235 11.30 18.51 0.25
C PRO A 235 12.36 17.41 0.24
N GLU A 236 12.96 17.16 1.40
CA GLU A 236 13.90 16.06 1.56
C GLU A 236 13.22 14.70 1.35
N PRO A 237 13.93 13.69 0.83
CA PRO A 237 13.37 12.35 0.64
C PRO A 237 13.05 11.70 1.99
N PRO A 238 12.04 10.81 2.04
CA PRO A 238 11.79 10.00 3.23
C PRO A 238 13.04 9.25 3.68
N VAL A 239 13.26 9.20 5.00
CA VAL A 239 14.46 8.61 5.61
C VAL A 239 14.40 7.09 5.56
N ILE A 240 15.50 6.46 5.14
CA ILE A 240 15.69 5.00 5.23
C ILE A 240 16.34 4.67 6.58
N ASP A 241 15.69 3.85 7.41
CA ASP A 241 16.24 3.43 8.70
C ASP A 241 17.43 2.47 8.49
N ASN A 242 18.57 2.77 9.14
CA ASN A 242 19.75 1.91 9.12
C ASN A 242 19.49 0.52 9.71
N LYS A 243 18.59 0.39 10.69
CA LYS A 243 18.22 -0.90 11.31
C LYS A 243 17.57 -1.84 10.30
N ASP A 244 16.74 -1.25 9.45
CA ASP A 244 16.01 -1.93 8.40
C ASP A 244 16.97 -2.53 7.36
N ARG A 245 18.03 -1.78 7.02
CA ARG A 245 19.09 -2.23 6.10
C ARG A 245 19.95 -3.34 6.67
N ALA A 246 20.19 -3.37 7.98
CA ALA A 246 20.99 -4.42 8.62
C ALA A 246 20.37 -5.83 8.44
N ASN A 247 19.04 -5.91 8.40
CA ASN A 247 18.27 -7.16 8.31
C ASN A 247 17.60 -7.37 6.94
N CYS A 248 18.04 -6.65 5.90
CA CYS A 248 17.38 -6.62 4.58
C CYS A 248 17.16 -8.01 3.96
N HIS A 249 18.14 -8.92 4.05
CA HIS A 249 18.00 -10.29 3.53
C HIS A 249 16.88 -11.09 4.20
N ALA A 250 16.84 -11.07 5.53
CA ALA A 250 15.83 -11.79 6.30
C ALA A 250 14.44 -11.19 6.04
N ARG A 251 14.33 -9.85 6.02
CA ARG A 251 13.09 -9.13 5.69
C ARG A 251 12.61 -9.44 4.27
N ALA A 252 13.52 -9.51 3.30
CA ALA A 252 13.20 -9.85 1.92
C ALA A 252 12.65 -11.28 1.80
N SER A 253 13.24 -12.25 2.53
CA SER A 253 12.73 -13.62 2.57
C SER A 253 11.32 -13.67 3.17
N VAL A 254 11.12 -13.02 4.32
CA VAL A 254 9.81 -12.95 4.98
C VAL A 254 8.76 -12.26 4.09
N CYS A 255 9.14 -11.23 3.34
CA CYS A 255 8.25 -10.56 2.39
C CYS A 255 7.69 -11.50 1.32
N LEU A 256 8.53 -12.42 0.81
CA LEU A 256 8.10 -13.44 -0.16
C LEU A 256 7.09 -14.42 0.45
N ASP A 257 7.32 -14.81 1.71
CA ASP A 257 6.42 -15.71 2.44
C ASP A 257 5.08 -15.03 2.73
N TYR A 258 5.09 -13.79 3.20
CA TYR A 258 3.87 -13.01 3.42
C TYR A 258 3.08 -12.76 2.13
N THR A 259 3.76 -12.50 1.01
CA THR A 259 3.09 -12.39 -0.29
C THR A 259 2.42 -13.71 -0.65
N GLN A 260 3.11 -14.84 -0.48
CA GLN A 260 2.55 -16.15 -0.76
C GLN A 260 1.31 -16.43 0.10
N ASP A 261 1.34 -16.12 1.39
CA ASP A 261 0.19 -16.30 2.30
C ASP A 261 -1.02 -15.46 1.87
N LEU A 262 -0.81 -14.20 1.47
CA LEU A 262 -1.85 -13.30 0.97
C LEU A 262 -2.49 -13.86 -0.32
N LEU A 263 -1.68 -14.39 -1.25
CA LEU A 263 -2.16 -14.98 -2.49
C LEU A 263 -2.86 -16.33 -2.27
N GLN A 264 -2.40 -17.12 -1.29
CA GLN A 264 -3.12 -18.32 -0.86
C GLN A 264 -4.47 -17.98 -0.22
N TYR A 265 -4.54 -16.91 0.57
CA TYR A 265 -5.82 -16.41 1.08
C TYR A 265 -6.76 -16.01 -0.07
N CYS A 266 -6.23 -15.40 -1.14
CA CYS A 266 -7.02 -15.08 -2.32
C CYS A 266 -7.65 -16.34 -2.96
N LEU A 267 -6.85 -17.39 -3.16
CA LEU A 267 -7.32 -18.68 -3.64
C LEU A 267 -8.42 -19.25 -2.74
N ARG A 268 -8.23 -19.23 -1.41
CA ARG A 268 -9.22 -19.76 -0.46
C ARG A 268 -10.53 -18.96 -0.45
N LYS A 269 -10.45 -17.62 -0.51
CA LYS A 269 -11.63 -16.74 -0.38
C LYS A 269 -12.41 -16.56 -1.67
N TRP A 270 -11.72 -16.44 -2.81
CA TRP A 270 -12.35 -16.14 -4.11
C TRP A 270 -12.16 -17.23 -5.17
N GLY A 271 -11.38 -18.29 -4.90
CA GLY A 271 -11.14 -19.37 -5.87
C GLY A 271 -10.22 -18.99 -7.03
N ILE A 272 -9.44 -17.91 -6.90
CA ILE A 272 -8.59 -17.37 -7.97
C ILE A 272 -7.14 -17.81 -7.75
N ALA A 273 -6.67 -18.78 -8.54
CA ALA A 273 -5.31 -19.34 -8.43
C ALA A 273 -4.24 -18.57 -9.21
N THR A 274 -4.64 -17.86 -10.28
CA THR A 274 -3.72 -17.30 -11.28
C THR A 274 -2.62 -16.42 -10.70
N LEU A 275 -2.93 -15.59 -9.70
CA LEU A 275 -1.95 -14.72 -9.05
C LEU A 275 -0.91 -15.53 -8.26
N LEU A 276 -1.35 -16.57 -7.54
CA LEU A 276 -0.47 -17.43 -6.75
C LEU A 276 0.47 -18.23 -7.66
N ASP A 277 -0.06 -18.87 -8.69
CA ASP A 277 0.71 -19.69 -9.62
C ASP A 277 1.77 -18.85 -10.36
N THR A 278 1.37 -17.66 -10.81
CA THR A 278 2.29 -16.73 -11.47
C THR A 278 3.37 -16.27 -10.49
N PHE A 279 2.99 -15.85 -9.27
CA PHE A 279 3.94 -15.40 -8.26
C PHE A 279 4.96 -16.48 -7.88
N GLN A 280 4.53 -17.72 -7.67
CA GLN A 280 5.42 -18.84 -7.37
C GLN A 280 6.45 -19.06 -8.49
N THR A 281 6.02 -18.92 -9.74
CA THR A 281 6.89 -19.05 -10.91
C THR A 281 7.93 -17.93 -10.94
N ILE A 282 7.50 -16.67 -10.84
CA ILE A 282 8.41 -15.51 -10.97
C ILE A 282 9.31 -15.31 -9.74
N SER A 283 8.90 -15.76 -8.55
CA SER A 283 9.68 -15.61 -7.31
C SER A 283 10.70 -16.72 -7.07
N ALA A 284 10.66 -17.82 -7.83
CA ALA A 284 11.50 -18.99 -7.60
C ALA A 284 13.02 -18.69 -7.60
N SER A 285 13.48 -17.86 -8.53
CA SER A 285 14.88 -17.44 -8.63
C SER A 285 15.30 -16.58 -7.42
N ALA A 286 14.46 -15.62 -7.05
CA ALA A 286 14.67 -14.73 -5.90
C ALA A 286 14.74 -15.52 -4.58
N ARG A 287 13.82 -16.47 -4.38
CA ARG A 287 13.82 -17.38 -3.21
C ARG A 287 15.13 -18.16 -3.13
N LYS A 288 15.56 -18.78 -4.22
CA LYS A 288 16.83 -19.51 -4.28
C LYS A 288 18.03 -18.63 -3.94
N ARG A 289 18.08 -17.42 -4.51
CA ARG A 289 19.15 -16.43 -4.27
C ARG A 289 19.23 -16.03 -2.80
N LEU A 290 18.09 -15.75 -2.17
CA LEU A 290 18.03 -15.38 -0.75
C LEU A 290 18.42 -16.53 0.18
N MET A 291 18.07 -17.79 -0.17
CA MET A 291 18.47 -18.98 0.60
C MET A 291 19.97 -19.29 0.49
N GLN A 292 20.60 -18.97 -0.64
CA GLN A 292 22.02 -19.23 -0.89
C GLN A 292 22.96 -18.17 -0.28
N SER A 293 22.42 -17.04 0.18
CA SER A 293 23.20 -16.02 0.86
C SER A 293 23.59 -16.53 2.26
N PRO A 294 24.89 -16.66 2.59
CA PRO A 294 25.29 -17.17 3.89
C PRO A 294 24.77 -16.24 4.98
N ALA A 295 24.33 -16.81 6.11
CA ALA A 295 24.33 -16.09 7.36
C ALA A 295 25.77 -15.60 7.60
N ILE A 296 26.02 -14.32 7.33
CA ILE A 296 27.34 -13.73 7.55
C ILE A 296 27.61 -13.84 9.04
N TYR A 297 28.56 -14.73 9.33
CA TYR A 297 29.23 -14.97 10.61
C TYR A 297 29.32 -13.69 11.43
N ILE A 298 28.75 -13.68 12.64
CA ILE A 298 29.06 -12.69 13.66
C ILE A 298 30.38 -13.15 14.30
N PRO A 299 31.55 -12.53 14.02
CA PRO A 299 32.77 -12.86 14.72
C PRO A 299 32.75 -12.09 16.04
N GLY A 300 32.29 -12.74 17.11
CA GLY A 300 32.14 -12.04 18.39
C GLY A 300 31.66 -12.87 19.56
N ALA A 301 32.04 -14.15 19.66
CA ALA A 301 32.03 -14.85 20.93
C ALA A 301 33.27 -15.73 21.00
N GLY A 302 34.23 -15.31 21.83
CA GLY A 302 35.47 -16.04 22.09
C GLY A 302 35.22 -17.41 22.73
N PRO A 303 36.25 -18.28 22.77
CA PRO A 303 36.09 -19.69 23.05
C PRO A 303 36.10 -20.00 24.55
N TYR A 304 35.49 -21.15 24.90
CA TYR A 304 35.44 -21.84 26.21
C TYR A 304 34.48 -21.18 27.22
N VAL A 305 33.42 -21.86 27.68
CA VAL A 305 33.49 -22.92 28.69
C VAL A 305 32.52 -24.08 28.38
N THR A 306 33.07 -25.29 28.32
CA THR A 306 32.37 -26.58 28.38
C THR A 306 31.62 -26.76 29.71
N GLY A 307 30.29 -26.86 29.65
CA GLY A 307 29.45 -27.39 30.74
C GLY A 307 28.80 -28.73 30.34
N PRO A 308 28.51 -29.65 31.27
CA PRO A 308 28.14 -31.04 30.95
C PRO A 308 26.74 -31.17 30.34
N PRO A 309 26.45 -32.28 29.64
CA PRO A 309 25.21 -32.45 28.88
C PRO A 309 24.02 -32.73 29.81
N LEU A 310 22.97 -31.91 29.70
CA LEU A 310 21.64 -32.24 30.23
C LEU A 310 20.89 -33.08 29.19
N HIS A 311 20.58 -34.33 29.55
CA HIS A 311 19.69 -35.20 28.81
C HIS A 311 18.28 -34.60 28.66
N PRO A 312 17.53 -34.92 27.58
CA PRO A 312 16.20 -34.41 27.35
C PRO A 312 15.16 -35.16 28.19
N SER A 313 14.38 -34.43 28.99
CA SER A 313 13.17 -34.97 29.62
C SER A 313 12.03 -34.94 28.62
N ALA A 314 11.43 -36.10 28.41
CA ALA A 314 10.17 -36.30 27.72
C ALA A 314 9.00 -35.64 28.49
N GLY A 315 7.94 -35.28 27.75
CA GLY A 315 6.61 -35.05 28.29
C GLY A 315 6.14 -33.60 28.28
N GLY A 316 5.34 -33.25 27.28
CA GLY A 316 4.67 -31.94 27.20
C GLY A 316 3.69 -31.90 26.04
N GLY A 317 2.66 -32.76 26.08
CA GLY A 317 1.55 -32.72 25.12
C GLY A 317 0.71 -31.46 25.32
N TYR A 318 0.45 -30.74 24.24
CA TYR A 318 -0.56 -29.69 24.19
C TYR A 318 -1.94 -30.34 23.95
N PRO A 319 -2.95 -30.07 24.80
CA PRO A 319 -4.32 -30.48 24.50
C PRO A 319 -5.07 -29.34 23.78
N GLY A 320 -5.85 -29.71 22.77
CA GLY A 320 -7.10 -29.02 22.45
C GLY A 320 -7.15 -28.25 21.14
N TYR A 321 -7.40 -28.96 20.03
CA TYR A 321 -8.21 -28.43 18.93
C TYR A 321 -9.10 -29.55 18.40
N HIS A 322 -10.37 -29.53 18.81
CA HIS A 322 -11.42 -30.40 18.27
C HIS A 322 -11.77 -29.95 16.84
N HIS A 323 -11.66 -30.88 15.89
CA HIS A 323 -12.19 -30.72 14.55
C HIS A 323 -13.72 -30.86 14.59
N GLY A 324 -14.43 -29.76 14.41
CA GLY A 324 -15.87 -29.75 14.14
C GLY A 324 -16.12 -29.94 12.65
N HIS A 325 -16.57 -31.13 12.28
CA HIS A 325 -17.22 -31.41 11.00
C HIS A 325 -18.52 -30.61 10.88
N TYR A 326 -18.72 -29.94 9.75
CA TYR A 326 -20.05 -29.75 9.18
C TYR A 326 -19.99 -30.12 7.69
N GLY A 327 -20.71 -31.18 7.35
CA GLY A 327 -21.07 -31.53 5.98
C GLY A 327 -22.39 -30.85 5.60
N LEU A 328 -22.51 -30.66 4.27
CA LEU A 328 -23.69 -30.37 3.45
C LEU A 328 -24.66 -29.26 3.90
#